data_AF-A0A1H4V7D3-F1
#
_entry.id   AF-A0A1H4V7D3-F1
#
_cell.length_a   1.000
_cell.length_b   1.000
_cell.length_c   1.000
_cell.angle_alpha   90.00
_cell.angle_beta   90.00
_cell.angle_gamma   90.00
#
_symmetry.space_group_name_H-M   'P 1'
#
loop_
_entity.id
_entity.type
_entity.pdbx_description
1 polymer ?
#
loop_
_entity_poly.entity_id
_entity_poly.type
_entity_poly.pdbx_seq_one_letter_code
_entity_poly.pdbx_strand_id
1 'polypeptide(L)'
;MVDPLNDDLLDHDMRRRILEVTGRMGARPEDLPALGQAHEDARPFCWSAPEGGWHLTVRERDRLLSDRHTTDPDEFVSWVAESVAERIALRLHPPEQPGFRAASWHAQYQLLRGIEPAWADAWLAATRSALTAAGAERAVLDMLPAPP
;
A
#
# COMPACT_ATOMS: atom_id res chain seq x y z
N MET A 1 18.02 -19.83 23.75
CA MET A 1 17.90 -19.64 22.30
C MET A 1 16.63 -18.83 22.11
N VAL A 2 16.75 -17.52 21.94
CA VAL A 2 15.61 -16.61 21.80
C VAL A 2 15.15 -16.73 20.36
N ASP A 3 13.87 -17.02 20.15
CA ASP A 3 13.27 -17.14 18.82
C ASP A 3 13.27 -15.74 18.16
N PRO A 4 14.07 -15.47 17.10
CA PRO A 4 14.23 -14.12 16.55
C PRO A 4 13.02 -13.58 15.77
N LEU A 5 11.93 -14.35 15.71
CA LEU A 5 10.74 -14.08 14.91
C LEU A 5 9.52 -13.62 15.72
N ASN A 6 9.68 -13.38 17.03
CA ASN A 6 8.56 -13.16 17.95
C ASN A 6 8.51 -11.78 18.61
N ASP A 7 9.32 -10.83 18.17
CA ASP A 7 9.19 -9.46 18.61
C ASP A 7 8.23 -8.75 17.66
N ASP A 8 7.08 -8.32 18.18
CA ASP A 8 6.20 -7.39 17.46
C ASP A 8 6.99 -6.11 17.19
N LEU A 9 7.48 -5.95 15.96
CA LEU A 9 8.35 -4.85 15.59
C LEU A 9 7.59 -3.55 15.34
N LEU A 10 6.25 -3.54 15.37
CA LEU A 10 5.46 -2.35 15.11
C LEU A 10 4.88 -1.82 16.41
N ASP A 11 5.11 -0.55 16.71
CA ASP A 11 4.54 0.06 17.90
C ASP A 11 3.00 0.01 17.88
N HIS A 12 2.44 -0.10 19.08
CA HIS A 12 1.03 -0.35 19.28
C HIS A 12 0.14 0.80 18.79
N ASP A 13 0.60 2.05 18.87
CA ASP A 13 -0.16 3.21 18.43
C ASP A 13 -0.25 3.28 16.91
N MET A 14 0.86 3.02 16.20
CA MET A 14 0.86 2.93 14.74
C MET A 14 0.01 1.76 14.25
N ARG A 15 0.12 0.59 14.90
CA ARG A 15 -0.74 -0.57 14.62
C ARG A 15 -2.23 -0.19 14.72
N ARG A 16 -2.63 0.47 15.82
CA ARG A 16 -4.02 0.90 16.02
C ARG A 16 -4.48 1.84 14.89
N ARG A 17 -3.63 2.80 14.52
CA ARG A 17 -3.93 3.77 13.47
C ARG A 17 -4.10 3.11 12.09
N ILE A 18 -3.24 2.16 11.75
CA ILE A 18 -3.37 1.37 10.50
C ILE A 18 -4.69 0.61 10.50
N LEU A 19 -5.03 -0.08 11.59
CA LEU A 19 -6.26 -0.88 11.67
C LEU A 19 -7.52 -0.02 11.58
N GLU A 20 -7.51 1.19 12.15
CA GLU A 20 -8.62 2.13 12.05
C GLU A 20 -8.85 2.60 10.61
N VAL A 21 -7.78 3.06 9.94
CA VAL A 21 -7.84 3.54 8.56
C VAL A 21 -8.25 2.42 7.60
N THR A 22 -7.60 1.27 7.70
CA THR A 22 -7.88 0.14 6.80
C THR A 22 -9.25 -0.49 7.06
N GLY A 23 -9.73 -0.46 8.30
CA GLY A 23 -11.09 -0.84 8.65
C GLY A 23 -12.14 0.03 7.95
N ARG A 24 -11.92 1.36 7.88
CA ARG A 24 -12.81 2.29 7.15
C ARG A 24 -12.83 2.03 5.64
N MET A 25 -11.78 1.45 5.08
CA MET A 25 -11.71 1.05 3.67
C MET A 25 -12.44 -0.27 3.38
N GLY A 26 -12.88 -1.00 4.42
CA GLY A 26 -13.45 -2.34 4.27
C GLY A 26 -12.39 -3.42 3.99
N ALA A 27 -11.16 -3.21 4.46
CA ALA A 27 -10.08 -4.18 4.32
C ALA A 27 -10.39 -5.49 5.06
N ARG A 28 -10.03 -6.61 4.44
CA ARG A 28 -10.01 -7.93 5.05
C ARG A 28 -8.60 -8.26 5.54
N PRO A 29 -8.43 -9.26 6.44
CA PRO A 29 -7.10 -9.66 6.91
C PRO A 29 -6.11 -9.98 5.79
N GLU A 30 -6.58 -10.56 4.68
CA GLU A 30 -5.76 -10.87 3.49
C GLU A 30 -5.34 -9.62 2.69
N ASP A 31 -6.02 -8.49 2.86
CA ASP A 31 -5.68 -7.22 2.22
C ASP A 31 -4.61 -6.45 3.01
N LEU A 32 -4.35 -6.84 4.26
CA LEU A 32 -3.40 -6.13 5.13
C LEU A 32 -1.95 -6.58 4.90
N PRO A 33 -0.98 -5.65 5.02
CA PRO A 33 0.41 -6.03 5.24
C PRO A 33 0.53 -6.82 6.55
N ALA A 34 1.61 -7.60 6.68
CA ALA A 34 1.94 -8.14 7.99
C ALA A 34 2.34 -6.98 8.91
N LEU A 35 1.80 -6.94 10.13
CA LEU A 35 2.06 -5.86 11.07
C LEU A 35 2.98 -6.37 12.17
N GLY A 36 4.19 -5.84 12.24
CA GLY A 36 5.20 -6.19 13.23
C GLY A 36 5.88 -7.54 13.03
N GLN A 37 5.52 -8.27 11.97
CA GLN A 37 6.09 -9.58 11.65
C GLN A 37 6.76 -9.51 10.28
N ALA A 38 8.06 -9.83 10.24
CA ALA A 38 8.76 -10.00 8.99
C ALA A 38 8.09 -11.11 8.17
N HIS A 39 7.94 -10.87 6.87
CA HIS A 39 7.27 -11.81 5.97
C HIS A 39 8.10 -11.94 4.69
N GLU A 40 8.35 -13.19 4.27
CA GLU A 40 8.95 -13.52 2.97
C GLU A 40 7.83 -13.73 1.92
N ASP A 41 8.11 -14.04 0.66
CA ASP A 41 7.07 -14.26 -0.38
C ASP A 41 6.31 -13.01 -0.87
N ALA A 42 7.01 -11.88 -0.98
CA ALA A 42 6.51 -10.64 -1.60
C ALA A 42 5.28 -10.01 -0.91
N ARG A 43 4.94 -10.43 0.32
CA ARG A 43 3.93 -9.75 1.12
C ARG A 43 4.55 -8.52 1.79
N PRO A 44 3.93 -7.33 1.67
CA PRO A 44 4.39 -6.17 2.41
C PRO A 44 4.27 -6.39 3.92
N PHE A 45 5.23 -5.87 4.68
CA PHE A 45 5.20 -5.88 6.14
C PHE A 45 5.65 -4.55 6.73
N CYS A 46 5.01 -4.17 7.85
CA CYS A 46 5.24 -2.94 8.58
C CYS A 46 6.04 -3.20 9.84
N TRP A 47 7.04 -2.37 10.11
CA TRP A 47 7.83 -2.42 11.34
C TRP A 47 8.39 -1.04 11.70
N SER A 48 8.73 -0.84 12.97
CA SER A 48 9.33 0.37 13.52
C SER A 48 10.83 0.14 13.72
N ALA A 49 11.65 1.10 13.28
CA ALA A 49 13.10 0.99 13.44
C ALA A 49 13.54 1.45 14.84
N PRO A 50 14.58 0.82 15.45
CA PRO A 50 15.11 1.25 16.75
C PRO A 50 15.58 2.70 16.78
N GLU A 51 16.10 3.20 15.68
CA GLU A 51 16.51 4.60 15.46
C GLU A 51 15.34 5.58 15.31
N GLY A 52 14.11 5.06 15.26
CA GLY A 52 12.88 5.81 15.02
C GLY A 52 12.39 5.71 13.58
N GLY A 53 11.11 6.02 13.38
CA GLY A 53 10.46 5.92 12.07
C GLY A 53 9.91 4.53 11.77
N TRP A 54 9.22 4.44 10.64
CA TRP A 54 8.47 3.26 10.22
C TRP A 54 8.81 2.86 8.80
N HIS A 55 8.83 1.54 8.59
CA HIS A 55 9.15 0.92 7.33
C HIS A 55 7.96 0.14 6.78
N LEU A 56 7.74 0.26 5.47
CA LEU A 56 6.89 -0.64 4.69
C LEU A 56 7.79 -1.37 3.71
N THR A 57 8.06 -2.64 4.00
CA THR A 57 9.07 -3.43 3.31
C THR A 57 8.42 -4.57 2.53
N VAL A 58 8.95 -4.87 1.35
CA VAL A 58 8.59 -6.04 0.54
C VAL A 58 9.86 -6.84 0.23
N ARG A 59 9.88 -8.12 0.61
CA ARG A 59 10.99 -9.05 0.33
C ARG A 59 10.48 -10.27 -0.42
N GLU A 60 11.28 -10.78 -1.33
CA GLU A 60 11.02 -12.06 -2.02
C GLU A 60 12.33 -12.84 -2.12
N ARG A 61 12.35 -14.06 -1.57
CA ARG A 61 13.51 -14.98 -1.66
C ARG A 61 14.82 -14.30 -1.25
N ASP A 62 14.82 -13.69 -0.06
CA ASP A 62 15.95 -12.92 0.49
C ASP A 62 16.36 -11.66 -0.29
N ARG A 63 15.61 -11.28 -1.32
CA ARG A 63 15.83 -10.04 -2.07
C ARG A 63 14.87 -8.96 -1.59
N LEU A 64 15.43 -7.81 -1.21
CA LEU A 64 14.65 -6.60 -0.98
C LEU A 64 14.09 -6.08 -2.32
N LEU A 65 12.76 -6.05 -2.45
CA LEU A 65 12.07 -5.52 -3.63
C LEU A 65 11.74 -4.04 -3.46
N SER A 66 11.30 -3.66 -2.25
CA SER A 66 10.97 -2.29 -1.90
C SER A 66 11.14 -2.08 -0.40
N ASP A 67 11.63 -0.92 -0.01
CA ASP A 67 11.62 -0.44 1.37
C ASP A 67 11.32 1.05 1.36
N ARG A 68 10.18 1.43 1.94
CA ARG A 68 9.82 2.84 2.15
C ARG A 68 9.97 3.14 3.63
N HIS A 69 10.69 4.22 3.96
CA HIS A 69 10.93 4.65 5.34
C HIS A 69 10.55 6.12 5.53
N THR A 70 9.84 6.42 6.62
CA THR A 70 9.56 7.80 7.04
C THR A 70 9.44 7.91 8.56
N THR A 71 9.70 9.11 9.08
CA THR A 71 9.43 9.50 10.47
C THR A 71 8.11 10.26 10.61
N ASP A 72 7.41 10.54 9.51
CA ASP A 72 6.09 11.16 9.51
C ASP A 72 5.00 10.08 9.62
N PRO A 73 4.20 10.07 10.70
CA PRO A 73 3.19 9.04 10.90
C PRO A 73 2.03 9.12 9.89
N ASP A 74 1.71 10.31 9.37
CA ASP A 74 0.63 10.49 8.40
C ASP A 74 1.07 9.98 7.03
N GLU A 75 2.31 10.28 6.66
CA GLU A 75 2.92 9.77 5.44
C GLU A 75 3.00 8.23 5.49
N PHE A 76 3.45 7.65 6.60
CA PHE A 76 3.52 6.19 6.73
C PHE A 76 2.16 5.52 6.56
N VAL A 77 1.13 6.05 7.22
CA VAL A 77 -0.24 5.52 7.11
C VAL A 77 -0.78 5.67 5.68
N SER A 78 -0.43 6.75 4.98
CA SER A 78 -0.82 6.94 3.58
C SER A 78 -0.26 5.82 2.69
N TRP A 79 0.99 5.41 2.91
CA TRP A 79 1.63 4.32 2.16
C TRP A 79 0.98 2.96 2.43
N VAL A 80 0.62 2.71 3.69
CA VAL A 80 -0.11 1.49 4.06
C VAL A 80 -1.51 1.50 3.44
N ALA A 81 -2.20 2.65 3.46
CA ALA A 81 -3.50 2.80 2.81
C ALA A 81 -3.39 2.59 1.28
N GLU A 82 -2.36 3.09 0.61
CA GLU A 82 -2.08 2.84 -0.80
C GLU A 82 -1.96 1.34 -1.09
N SER A 83 -1.16 0.62 -0.30
CA SER A 83 -0.93 -0.82 -0.45
C SER A 83 -2.20 -1.63 -0.20
N VAL A 84 -2.99 -1.28 0.81
CA VAL A 84 -4.26 -1.96 1.12
C VAL A 84 -5.32 -1.65 0.05
N ALA A 85 -5.39 -0.41 -0.44
CA ALA A 85 -6.30 -0.03 -1.51
C ALA A 85 -6.01 -0.83 -2.80
N GLU A 86 -4.73 -1.03 -3.14
CA GLU A 86 -4.33 -1.88 -4.25
C GLU A 86 -4.83 -3.32 -4.08
N ARG A 87 -4.62 -3.93 -2.91
CA ARG A 87 -5.04 -5.32 -2.64
C ARG A 87 -6.57 -5.48 -2.69
N ILE A 88 -7.31 -4.54 -2.11
CA ILE A 88 -8.77 -4.51 -2.21
C ILE A 88 -9.19 -4.38 -3.69
N ALA A 89 -8.59 -3.46 -4.44
CA ALA A 89 -8.92 -3.22 -5.84
C ALA A 89 -8.65 -4.46 -6.72
N LEU A 90 -7.52 -5.14 -6.51
CA LEU A 90 -7.19 -6.38 -7.23
C LEU A 90 -8.12 -7.54 -6.86
N ARG A 91 -8.59 -7.60 -5.61
CA ARG A 91 -9.59 -8.58 -5.18
C ARG A 91 -10.96 -8.32 -5.81
N LEU A 92 -11.33 -7.06 -6.02
CA LEU A 92 -12.59 -6.67 -6.67
C LEU A 92 -12.52 -6.79 -8.21
N HIS A 93 -11.35 -6.52 -8.78
CA HIS A 93 -11.10 -6.47 -10.23
C HIS A 93 -9.85 -7.31 -10.57
N PRO A 94 -9.98 -8.65 -10.55
CA PRO A 94 -8.85 -9.54 -10.77
C PRO A 94 -8.33 -9.49 -12.22
N PRO A 95 -7.04 -9.78 -12.46
CA PRO A 95 -6.37 -9.56 -13.75
C PRO A 95 -6.96 -10.30 -14.95
N GLU A 96 -7.71 -11.37 -14.71
CA GLU A 96 -8.36 -12.19 -15.74
C GLU A 96 -9.56 -11.48 -16.38
N GLN A 97 -10.06 -10.39 -15.77
CA GLN A 97 -11.21 -9.65 -16.28
C GLN A 97 -10.80 -8.63 -17.37
N PRO A 98 -11.58 -8.51 -18.46
CA PRO A 98 -11.36 -7.44 -19.44
C PRO A 98 -11.44 -6.06 -18.78
N GLY A 99 -10.46 -5.19 -19.07
CA GLY A 99 -10.42 -3.84 -18.51
C GLY A 99 -10.05 -3.76 -17.03
N PHE A 100 -9.57 -4.86 -16.41
CA PHE A 100 -9.24 -4.89 -14.98
C PHE A 100 -8.34 -3.74 -14.54
N ARG A 101 -7.39 -3.30 -15.37
CA ARG A 101 -6.43 -2.25 -15.01
C ARG A 101 -7.13 -0.92 -14.77
N ALA A 102 -8.01 -0.50 -15.68
CA ALA A 102 -8.79 0.73 -15.52
C ALA A 102 -9.73 0.61 -14.30
N ALA A 103 -10.40 -0.54 -14.14
CA ALA A 103 -11.32 -0.76 -13.03
C ALA A 103 -10.61 -0.78 -11.66
N SER A 104 -9.48 -1.47 -11.55
CA SER A 104 -8.67 -1.55 -10.33
C SER A 104 -8.09 -0.19 -9.94
N TRP A 105 -7.51 0.57 -10.88
CA TRP A 105 -7.03 1.93 -10.60
C TRP A 105 -8.17 2.86 -10.17
N HIS A 106 -9.35 2.74 -10.78
CA HIS A 106 -10.52 3.50 -10.34
C HIS A 106 -10.95 3.14 -8.92
N ALA A 107 -11.05 1.84 -8.61
CA ALA A 107 -11.41 1.37 -7.27
C ALA A 107 -10.36 1.84 -6.23
N GLN A 108 -9.07 1.71 -6.52
CA GLN A 108 -7.99 2.16 -5.65
C GLN A 108 -8.09 3.66 -5.35
N TYR A 109 -8.29 4.48 -6.38
CA TYR A 109 -8.47 5.93 -6.21
C TYR A 109 -9.70 6.27 -5.34
N GLN A 110 -10.84 5.62 -5.59
CA GLN A 110 -12.07 5.87 -4.82
C GLN A 110 -11.91 5.44 -3.35
N LEU A 111 -11.22 4.33 -3.08
CA LEU A 111 -10.92 3.89 -1.72
C LEU A 111 -10.08 4.91 -0.97
N LEU A 112 -8.98 5.38 -1.58
CA LEU A 112 -8.12 6.41 -0.99
C LEU A 112 -8.89 7.71 -0.77
N ARG A 113 -9.68 8.14 -1.76
CA ARG A 113 -10.46 9.38 -1.71
C ARG A 113 -11.51 9.36 -0.60
N GLY A 114 -12.10 8.19 -0.33
CA GLY A 114 -13.05 7.99 0.77
C GLY A 114 -12.42 8.11 2.17
N ILE A 115 -11.09 7.99 2.27
CA ILE A 115 -10.34 8.19 3.51
C ILE A 115 -9.82 9.61 3.60
N GLU A 116 -9.02 10.03 2.61
CA GLU A 116 -8.37 11.34 2.54
C GLU A 116 -8.14 11.72 1.06
N PRO A 117 -8.84 12.73 0.52
CA PRO A 117 -8.68 13.16 -0.86
C PRO A 117 -7.24 13.49 -1.27
N ALA A 118 -6.44 14.08 -0.37
CA ALA A 118 -5.06 14.43 -0.67
C ALA A 118 -4.19 13.19 -0.98
N TRP A 119 -4.46 12.05 -0.34
CA TRP A 119 -3.75 10.80 -0.60
C TRP A 119 -4.10 10.22 -1.97
N ALA A 120 -5.38 10.31 -2.38
CA ALA A 120 -5.82 9.86 -3.69
C ALA A 120 -5.18 10.68 -4.81
N ASP A 121 -5.10 12.00 -4.63
CA ASP A 121 -4.50 12.90 -5.61
C ASP A 121 -2.97 12.72 -5.69
N ALA A 122 -2.30 12.53 -4.54
CA ALA A 122 -0.88 12.20 -4.49
C ALA A 122 -0.58 10.87 -5.20
N TRP A 123 -1.34 9.82 -4.91
CA TRP A 123 -1.23 8.53 -5.59
C TRP A 123 -1.44 8.65 -7.11
N LEU A 124 -2.44 9.42 -7.55
CA LEU A 124 -2.75 9.60 -8.97
C LEU A 124 -1.60 10.34 -9.70
N ALA A 125 -1.06 11.39 -9.07
CA ALA A 125 0.08 12.13 -9.60
C ALA A 125 1.35 11.25 -9.68
N ALA A 126 1.64 10.49 -8.62
CA ALA A 126 2.77 9.57 -8.57
C ALA A 126 2.65 8.46 -9.64
N THR A 127 1.48 7.83 -9.75
CA THR A 127 1.20 6.78 -10.73
C THR A 127 1.35 7.29 -12.17
N ARG A 128 0.78 8.46 -12.46
CA ARG A 128 0.93 9.11 -13.77
C ARG A 128 2.40 9.41 -14.10
N SER A 129 3.15 9.93 -13.13
CA SER A 129 4.57 10.24 -13.28
C SER A 129 5.38 8.96 -13.57
N ALA A 130 5.16 7.90 -12.79
CA ALA A 130 5.84 6.61 -12.96
C ALA A 130 5.55 5.97 -14.33
N LEU A 131 4.28 5.98 -14.76
CA LEU A 131 3.89 5.46 -16.08
C LEU A 131 4.53 6.28 -17.21
N THR A 132 4.56 7.60 -17.08
CA THR A 132 5.19 8.49 -18.07
C THR A 132 6.70 8.21 -18.15
N ALA A 133 7.38 8.08 -17.00
CA ALA A 133 8.80 7.76 -16.95
C ALA A 133 9.11 6.36 -17.54
N ALA A 134 8.19 5.41 -17.41
CA ALA A 134 8.29 4.10 -18.03
C ALA A 134 7.97 4.09 -19.54
N GLY A 135 7.63 5.23 -20.13
CA GLY A 135 7.28 5.34 -21.55
C GLY A 135 5.90 4.76 -21.89
N ALA A 136 4.97 4.72 -20.92
CA ALA A 136 3.63 4.21 -21.15
C ALA A 136 2.92 5.00 -22.27
N GLU A 137 2.21 4.26 -23.13
CA GLU A 137 1.42 4.85 -24.21
C GLU A 137 0.27 5.69 -23.67
N ARG A 138 -0.19 6.64 -24.50
CA ARG A 138 -1.32 7.52 -24.16
C ARG A 138 -2.57 6.73 -23.74
N ALA A 139 -2.85 5.63 -24.43
CA ALA A 139 -3.99 4.77 -24.12
C ALA A 139 -3.93 4.18 -22.69
N VAL A 140 -2.74 3.92 -22.15
CA VAL A 140 -2.57 3.45 -20.76
C VAL A 140 -2.80 4.60 -19.77
N LEU A 141 -2.28 5.79 -20.08
CA LEU A 141 -2.50 6.98 -19.25
C LEU A 141 -3.98 7.39 -19.20
N ASP A 142 -4.72 7.18 -20.29
CA ASP A 142 -6.16 7.44 -20.36
C ASP A 142 -7.01 6.43 -19.54
N MET A 143 -6.42 5.33 -19.06
CA MET A 143 -7.06 4.41 -18.11
C MET A 143 -7.04 4.92 -16.67
N LEU A 144 -6.20 5.92 -16.36
CA LEU A 144 -6.13 6.48 -15.01
C LEU A 144 -7.42 7.23 -14.67
N PRO A 145 -7.83 7.24 -13.39
CA PRO A 145 -8.97 8.03 -12.94
C PRO A 145 -8.79 9.51 -13.27
N ALA A 146 -9.88 10.16 -13.69
CA ALA A 146 -9.93 11.61 -13.74
C ALA A 146 -10.29 12.14 -12.34
N PRO A 147 -9.59 13.18 -11.84
CA PRO A 147 -10.09 13.92 -10.70
C PRO A 147 -11.46 14.53 -11.08
N PRO A 148 -12.42 14.62 -10.14
CA PRO A 148 -13.73 15.17 -10.40
C PRO A 148 -13.72 16.68 -10.67
#